data_AF-A0AA43DTU2-F1
#
_entry.id   AF-A0AA43DTU2-F1
#
_cell.length_a   1.000
_cell.length_b   1.000
_cell.length_c   1.000
_cell.angle_alpha   90.00
_cell.angle_beta   90.00
_cell.angle_gamma   90.00
#
_symmetry.space_group_name_H-M   'P 1'
#
loop_
_entity.id
_entity.type
_entity.pdbx_description
1 polymer ?
#
loop_
_entity_poly.entity_id
_entity_poly.type
_entity_poly.pdbx_seq_one_letter_code
_entity_poly.pdbx_strand_id
1 'polypeptide(L)'
;MKNFAYYAALPETMTNSELDSEFRELLEGLESGDVHRSDFVKSLLELSDRQWHAYSVIEVGLRGRVERCLISLWDGYDLDMAENVINIMVRLGLEEVSNFLGSLSPQGVSLEVFNEVSLALSELGPSVSDPYSGMR
;
A
#
# COMPACT_ATOMS: atom_id res chain seq x y z
N MET A 1 -10.66 -10.91 -15.12
CA MET A 1 -9.64 -10.33 -14.23
C MET A 1 -9.97 -10.68 -12.79
N LYS A 2 -8.98 -10.88 -11.94
CA LYS A 2 -9.17 -11.19 -10.51
C LYS A 2 -9.85 -10.01 -9.81
N ASN A 3 -10.82 -10.30 -8.95
CA ASN A 3 -11.53 -9.30 -8.15
C ASN A 3 -11.05 -9.34 -6.69
N PHE A 4 -11.54 -8.42 -5.86
CA PHE A 4 -11.18 -8.37 -4.44
C PHE A 4 -11.40 -9.72 -3.72
N ALA A 5 -12.51 -10.43 -3.99
CA ALA A 5 -12.81 -11.71 -3.36
C ALA A 5 -11.75 -12.79 -3.65
N TYR A 6 -11.11 -12.74 -4.82
CA TYR A 6 -9.97 -13.60 -5.13
C TYR A 6 -8.78 -13.30 -4.20
N TYR A 7 -8.38 -12.03 -4.08
CA TYR A 7 -7.23 -11.63 -3.26
C TYR A 7 -7.45 -11.89 -1.77
N ALA A 8 -8.66 -11.66 -1.28
CA ALA A 8 -9.04 -11.98 0.10
C ALA A 8 -8.99 -13.49 0.40
N ALA A 9 -9.15 -14.34 -0.62
CA ALA A 9 -9.13 -15.80 -0.49
C ALA A 9 -7.76 -16.43 -0.72
N LEU A 10 -6.72 -15.65 -1.06
CA LEU A 10 -5.36 -16.15 -1.21
C LEU A 10 -4.84 -16.73 0.14
N PRO A 11 -3.97 -17.75 0.11
CA PRO A 11 -3.41 -18.33 1.34
C PRO A 11 -2.61 -17.30 2.14
N GLU A 12 -2.52 -17.48 3.46
CA GLU A 12 -1.78 -16.59 4.36
C GLU A 12 -0.28 -16.52 4.02
N THR A 13 0.30 -17.67 3.63
CA THR A 13 1.71 -17.77 3.23
C THR A 13 1.81 -18.01 1.74
N MET A 14 2.64 -17.22 1.08
CA MET A 14 2.94 -17.31 -0.35
C MET A 14 4.44 -17.16 -0.59
N THR A 15 4.95 -17.72 -1.67
CA THR A 15 6.31 -17.50 -2.13
C THR A 15 6.47 -16.11 -2.76
N ASN A 16 7.70 -15.59 -2.80
CA ASN A 16 7.97 -14.29 -3.43
C ASN A 16 7.59 -14.27 -4.91
N SER A 17 7.79 -15.38 -5.63
CA SER A 17 7.42 -15.48 -7.04
C SER A 17 5.90 -15.43 -7.25
N GLU A 18 5.12 -16.03 -6.34
CA GLU A 18 3.66 -15.95 -6.41
C GLU A 18 3.20 -14.52 -6.10
N LEU A 19 3.72 -13.91 -5.03
CA LEU A 19 3.41 -12.53 -4.67
C LEU A 19 3.75 -11.55 -5.80
N ASP A 20 4.95 -11.62 -6.37
CA ASP A 20 5.36 -10.74 -7.47
C ASP A 20 4.43 -10.89 -8.69
N SER A 21 3.96 -12.10 -8.98
CA SER A 21 2.99 -12.35 -10.04
C SER A 21 1.63 -11.71 -9.74
N GLU A 22 1.15 -11.83 -8.50
CA GLU A 22 -0.12 -11.24 -8.07
C GLU A 22 -0.07 -9.70 -8.07
N PHE A 23 1.02 -9.10 -7.59
CA PHE A 23 1.22 -7.65 -7.66
C PHE A 23 1.22 -7.15 -9.11
N ARG A 24 1.90 -7.86 -10.02
CA ARG A 24 1.93 -7.50 -11.45
C ARG A 24 0.54 -7.53 -12.08
N GLU A 25 -0.20 -8.62 -11.88
CA GLU A 25 -1.54 -8.75 -12.46
C GLU A 25 -2.51 -7.71 -11.89
N LEU A 26 -2.43 -7.40 -10.59
CA LEU A 26 -3.25 -6.36 -9.98
C LEU A 26 -2.94 -4.96 -10.54
N LEU A 27 -1.65 -4.63 -10.70
CA LEU A 27 -1.21 -3.36 -11.28
C LEU A 27 -1.65 -3.22 -12.74
N GLU A 28 -1.46 -4.26 -13.55
CA GLU A 28 -1.90 -4.29 -14.94
C GLU A 28 -3.42 -4.08 -15.05
N GLY A 29 -4.19 -4.65 -14.13
CA GLY A 29 -5.64 -4.46 -14.08
C GLY A 29 -6.10 -3.05 -13.73
N LEU A 30 -5.38 -2.34 -12.85
CA LEU A 30 -5.63 -0.92 -12.60
C LEU A 30 -5.27 -0.08 -13.83
N GLU A 31 -4.11 -0.34 -14.43
CA GLU A 31 -3.59 0.39 -15.59
C GLU A 31 -4.48 0.24 -16.83
N SER A 32 -5.09 -0.94 -17.03
CA SER A 32 -6.05 -1.18 -18.12
C SER A 32 -7.46 -0.63 -17.85
N GLY A 33 -7.74 -0.18 -16.61
CA GLY A 33 -9.06 0.30 -16.19
C GLY A 33 -10.07 -0.81 -15.89
N ASP A 34 -9.62 -2.07 -15.84
CA ASP A 34 -10.45 -3.24 -15.55
C ASP A 34 -10.68 -3.45 -14.05
N VAL A 35 -9.83 -2.86 -13.19
CA VAL A 35 -9.98 -2.85 -11.73
C VAL A 35 -10.36 -1.44 -11.26
N HIS A 36 -11.47 -1.33 -10.53
CA HIS A 36 -11.86 -0.08 -9.91
C HIS A 36 -10.92 0.30 -8.77
N ARG A 37 -10.65 1.60 -8.59
CA ARG A 37 -9.72 2.13 -7.57
C ARG A 37 -9.93 1.58 -6.16
N SER A 38 -11.17 1.46 -5.70
CA SER A 38 -11.49 0.95 -4.36
C SER A 38 -11.11 -0.52 -4.21
N ASP A 39 -11.33 -1.30 -5.26
CA ASP A 39 -11.06 -2.73 -5.28
C ASP A 39 -9.56 -2.97 -5.43
N PHE A 40 -8.87 -2.12 -6.19
CA PHE A 40 -7.41 -2.14 -6.27
C PHE A 40 -6.77 -1.96 -4.90
N VAL A 41 -7.14 -0.92 -4.16
CA VAL A 41 -6.54 -0.61 -2.85
C VAL A 41 -6.80 -1.73 -1.85
N LYS A 42 -8.03 -2.24 -1.79
CA LYS A 42 -8.38 -3.38 -0.92
C LYS A 42 -7.63 -4.65 -1.30
N SER A 43 -7.51 -4.95 -2.60
CA SER A 43 -6.76 -6.10 -3.08
C SER A 43 -5.26 -5.96 -2.81
N LEU A 44 -4.73 -4.74 -2.91
CA LEU A 44 -3.34 -4.43 -2.63
C LEU A 44 -3.03 -4.57 -1.13
N LEU A 45 -3.97 -4.21 -0.26
CA LEU A 45 -3.86 -4.44 1.18
C LEU A 45 -3.73 -5.94 1.50
N GLU A 46 -4.57 -6.78 0.90
CA GLU A 46 -4.51 -8.24 1.05
C GLU A 46 -3.15 -8.81 0.61
N LEU A 47 -2.59 -8.32 -0.51
CA LEU A 47 -1.25 -8.72 -0.95
C LEU A 47 -0.15 -8.21 -0.01
N SER A 48 -0.32 -7.01 0.55
CA SER A 48 0.62 -6.43 1.50
C SER A 48 0.68 -7.23 2.81
N ASP A 49 -0.45 -7.75 3.29
CA ASP A 49 -0.51 -8.67 4.42
C ASP A 49 0.26 -9.96 4.14
N ARG A 50 0.07 -10.56 2.96
CA ARG A 50 0.73 -11.81 2.60
C ARG A 50 2.23 -11.62 2.40
N GLN A 51 2.65 -10.50 1.84
CA GLN A 51 4.08 -10.17 1.79
C GLN A 51 4.65 -10.01 3.19
N TRP A 52 3.96 -9.31 4.09
CA TRP A 52 4.40 -9.13 5.46
C TRP A 52 4.61 -10.47 6.17
N HIS A 53 3.69 -11.41 6.01
CA HIS A 53 3.80 -12.77 6.54
C HIS A 53 4.88 -13.63 5.87
N ALA A 54 5.26 -13.31 4.63
CA ALA A 54 6.34 -13.99 3.92
C ALA A 54 7.75 -13.53 4.35
N TYR A 55 7.87 -12.51 5.20
CA TYR A 55 9.15 -11.90 5.60
C TYR A 55 10.03 -11.54 4.40
N SER A 56 9.39 -11.10 3.32
CA SER A 56 10.04 -10.75 2.08
C SER A 56 9.75 -9.30 1.69
N VAL A 57 10.51 -8.80 0.73
CA VAL A 57 10.33 -7.46 0.15
C VAL A 57 10.09 -7.65 -1.33
N ILE A 58 9.07 -6.96 -1.86
CA ILE A 58 8.77 -6.96 -3.28
C ILE A 58 9.91 -6.36 -4.11
N GLU A 59 10.01 -6.80 -5.37
CA GLU A 59 11.00 -6.29 -6.32
C GLU A 59 10.94 -4.77 -6.43
N VAL A 60 12.10 -4.10 -6.49
CA VAL A 60 12.20 -2.63 -6.42
C VAL A 60 11.41 -1.93 -7.52
N GLY A 61 11.38 -2.48 -8.74
CA GLY A 61 10.58 -1.95 -9.84
C GLY A 61 9.08 -2.08 -9.61
N LEU A 62 8.62 -3.15 -8.96
CA LEU A 62 7.22 -3.32 -8.56
C LEU A 62 6.84 -2.34 -7.45
N ARG A 63 7.71 -2.18 -6.45
CA ARG A 63 7.51 -1.21 -5.37
C ARG A 63 7.26 0.19 -5.90
N GLY A 64 8.15 0.70 -6.76
CA GLY A 64 7.98 2.04 -7.36
C GLY A 64 6.77 2.15 -8.30
N ARG A 65 6.22 1.04 -8.82
CA ARG A 65 4.93 1.07 -9.53
C ARG A 65 3.77 1.21 -8.54
N VAL A 66 3.77 0.43 -7.46
CA VAL A 66 2.75 0.52 -6.40
C VAL A 66 2.71 1.94 -5.81
N GLU A 67 3.86 2.54 -5.51
CA GLU A 67 3.94 3.89 -4.96
C GLU A 67 3.26 4.92 -5.87
N ARG A 68 3.61 4.93 -7.16
CA ARG A 68 3.01 5.84 -8.13
C ARG A 68 1.50 5.65 -8.24
N CYS A 69 1.03 4.40 -8.27
CA CYS A 69 -0.41 4.11 -8.27
C CYS A 69 -1.10 4.69 -7.02
N LEU A 70 -0.61 4.39 -5.82
CA LEU A 70 -1.21 4.89 -4.57
C LEU A 70 -1.24 6.42 -4.50
N ILE A 71 -0.13 7.09 -4.84
CA ILE A 71 -0.05 8.56 -4.86
C ILE A 71 -1.06 9.13 -5.86
N SER A 72 -1.20 8.54 -7.06
CA SER A 72 -2.17 9.00 -8.05
C SER A 72 -3.64 8.77 -7.67
N LEU A 73 -3.91 7.79 -6.80
CA LEU A 73 -5.26 7.48 -6.33
C LEU A 73 -5.66 8.31 -5.10
N TRP A 74 -4.71 8.98 -4.44
CA TRP A 74 -4.95 9.76 -3.25
C TRP A 74 -5.83 10.98 -3.51
N ASP A 75 -6.93 11.11 -2.77
CA ASP A 75 -7.79 12.30 -2.82
C ASP A 75 -7.68 13.19 -1.58
N GLY A 76 -7.26 12.64 -0.44
CA GLY A 76 -7.11 13.35 0.82
C GLY A 76 -8.39 13.58 1.62
N TYR A 77 -9.51 12.97 1.22
CA TYR A 77 -10.82 13.18 1.88
C TYR A 77 -11.50 11.90 2.34
N ASP A 78 -11.01 10.73 1.91
CA ASP A 78 -11.49 9.43 2.34
C ASP A 78 -10.58 8.84 3.45
N LEU A 79 -11.12 8.72 4.67
CA LEU A 79 -10.39 8.21 5.83
C LEU A 79 -10.05 6.72 5.68
N ASP A 80 -11.01 5.90 5.22
CA ASP A 80 -10.78 4.46 5.01
C ASP A 80 -9.68 4.24 3.96
N MET A 81 -9.67 5.05 2.89
CA MET A 81 -8.59 5.06 1.90
C MET A 81 -7.26 5.43 2.54
N ALA A 82 -7.21 6.44 3.39
CA ALA A 82 -6.00 6.89 4.07
C ALA A 82 -5.41 5.78 4.96
N GLU A 83 -6.23 5.15 5.79
CA GLU A 83 -5.83 4.03 6.65
C GLU A 83 -5.28 2.85 5.83
N ASN A 84 -5.93 2.51 4.71
CA ASN A 84 -5.45 1.45 3.83
C ASN A 84 -4.09 1.79 3.21
N VAL A 85 -3.91 3.02 2.73
CA VAL A 85 -2.63 3.48 2.16
C VAL A 85 -1.51 3.45 3.20
N ILE A 86 -1.78 3.88 4.44
CA ILE A 86 -0.82 3.83 5.55
C ILE A 86 -0.41 2.38 5.83
N ASN A 87 -1.37 1.47 5.94
CA ASN A 87 -1.09 0.06 6.20
C ASN A 87 -0.25 -0.58 5.08
N ILE A 88 -0.60 -0.31 3.81
CA ILE A 88 0.16 -0.78 2.65
C ILE A 88 1.59 -0.21 2.67
N MET A 89 1.72 1.09 2.94
CA MET A 89 3.01 1.80 3.00
C MET A 89 3.96 1.16 4.00
N VAL A 90 3.49 0.87 5.21
CA VAL A 90 4.30 0.28 6.28
C VAL A 90 4.70 -1.16 5.93
N ARG A 91 3.77 -1.97 5.42
CA ARG A 91 4.00 -3.39 5.13
C ARG A 91 4.94 -3.64 3.95
N LEU A 92 4.88 -2.77 2.93
CA LEU A 92 5.69 -2.88 1.71
C LEU A 92 6.94 -1.99 1.73
N GLY A 93 7.05 -1.11 2.73
CA GLY A 93 8.18 -0.19 2.88
C GLY A 93 8.26 0.82 1.75
N LEU A 94 7.17 1.56 1.58
CA LEU A 94 6.96 2.53 0.51
C LEU A 94 7.46 3.93 0.92
N GLU A 95 8.75 4.21 0.71
CA GLU A 95 9.34 5.50 1.07
C GLU A 95 8.78 6.69 0.30
N GLU A 96 8.46 6.56 -0.99
CA GLU A 96 7.90 7.66 -1.76
C GLU A 96 6.51 8.03 -1.26
N VAL A 97 5.70 7.03 -0.87
CA VAL A 97 4.39 7.25 -0.26
C VAL A 97 4.55 7.91 1.12
N SER A 98 5.50 7.46 1.94
CA SER A 98 5.78 8.09 3.24
C SER A 98 6.16 9.56 3.10
N ASN A 99 7.06 9.87 2.17
CA ASN A 99 7.47 11.24 1.86
C ASN A 99 6.30 12.09 1.35
N PHE A 100 5.46 11.52 0.48
CA PHE A 100 4.25 12.18 -0.01
C PHE A 100 3.28 12.51 1.14
N LEU A 101 2.97 11.54 1.99
CA LEU A 101 2.11 11.73 3.15
C LEU A 101 2.68 12.76 4.14
N GLY A 102 4.00 12.74 4.36
CA GLY A 102 4.68 13.73 5.21
C GLY A 102 4.71 15.15 4.61
N SER A 103 4.44 15.30 3.32
CA SER A 103 4.36 16.60 2.64
C SER A 103 2.96 17.23 2.66
N LEU A 104 1.96 16.50 3.17
CA LEU A 104 0.58 16.97 3.19
C LEU A 104 0.41 18.22 4.06
N SER A 105 -0.49 19.10 3.62
CA SER A 105 -0.89 20.31 4.34
C SER A 105 -2.29 20.11 4.93
N PRO A 106 -2.57 20.59 6.15
CA PRO A 106 -3.90 20.52 6.75
C PRO A 106 -4.96 21.34 5.99
N GLN A 107 -4.56 22.18 5.03
CA GLN A 107 -5.47 22.89 4.12
C GLN A 107 -5.77 22.10 2.83
N GLY A 108 -5.00 21.04 2.53
CA GLY A 108 -5.11 20.24 1.30
C GLY A 108 -5.84 18.92 1.46
N VAL A 109 -6.21 18.54 2.68
CA VAL A 109 -6.88 17.28 3.02
C VAL A 109 -7.95 17.53 4.09
N SER A 110 -8.81 16.55 4.37
CA SER A 110 -9.74 16.62 5.50
C SER A 110 -8.98 16.58 6.83
N LEU A 111 -9.57 17.16 7.88
CA LEU A 111 -8.96 17.16 9.22
C LEU A 111 -8.75 15.74 9.75
N GLU A 112 -9.70 14.84 9.51
CA GLU A 112 -9.63 13.45 9.94
C GLU A 112 -8.45 12.73 9.26
N VAL A 113 -8.34 12.84 7.93
CA VAL A 113 -7.22 12.26 7.16
C VAL A 113 -5.88 12.86 7.61
N PHE A 114 -5.81 14.18 7.81
CA PHE A 114 -4.57 14.83 8.25
C PHE A 114 -4.11 14.30 9.61
N ASN A 115 -5.03 14.18 10.56
CA ASN A 115 -4.72 13.71 11.91
C ASN A 115 -4.27 12.24 11.89
N GLU A 116 -4.96 11.39 11.13
CA GLU A 116 -4.61 9.97 11.00
C GLU A 116 -3.22 9.79 10.40
N VAL A 117 -2.94 10.46 9.27
CA VAL A 117 -1.60 10.43 8.64
C VAL A 117 -0.54 10.97 9.60
N SER A 118 -0.80 12.08 10.28
CA SER A 118 0.17 12.69 11.20
C SER A 118 0.47 11.78 12.39
N LEU A 119 -0.55 11.13 12.94
CA LEU A 119 -0.42 10.18 14.04
C LEU A 119 0.42 8.98 13.58
N ALA A 120 0.03 8.34 12.48
CA ALA A 120 0.75 7.20 11.93
C ALA A 120 2.22 7.54 11.67
N LEU A 121 2.52 8.64 10.98
CA LEU A 121 3.91 9.04 10.70
C LEU A 121 4.72 9.35 11.97
N SER A 122 4.08 9.83 13.04
CA SER A 122 4.75 10.10 14.32
C SER A 122 5.18 8.84 15.06
N GLU A 123 4.51 7.71 14.79
CA GLU A 123 4.83 6.40 15.36
C GLU A 123 5.88 5.64 14.54
N LEU A 124 6.12 6.07 13.29
CA LEU A 124 7.11 5.47 12.42
C LEU A 124 8.52 5.97 12.75
N GLY A 125 9.49 5.08 12.55
CA GLY A 125 10.91 5.42 12.61
C GLY A 125 11.35 6.36 11.48
N PRO A 126 12.65 6.66 11.39
CA PRO A 126 13.18 7.60 10.38
C PRO A 126 13.04 7.11 8.93
N SER A 127 12.72 5.84 8.69
CA SER A 127 12.50 5.26 7.37
C SER A 127 11.54 4.08 7.48
N VAL A 128 10.74 3.89 6.43
CA VAL A 128 9.88 2.71 6.24
C VAL A 128 10.48 1.70 5.26
N SER A 129 11.62 2.00 4.63
CA SER A 129 12.21 1.18 3.54
C SER A 129 12.51 -0.28 3.93
N ASP A 130 12.71 -0.52 5.23
CA ASP A 130 12.81 -1.84 5.85
C ASP A 130 11.57 -2.08 6.72
N PRO A 131 10.53 -2.74 6.18
CA PRO A 131 9.30 -3.03 6.91
C PRO A 131 9.54 -3.80 8.21
N TYR A 132 10.61 -4.61 8.26
CA TYR A 132 10.90 -5.51 9.37
C TYR A 132 11.91 -4.93 10.38
N SER A 133 12.24 -3.65 10.26
CA SER A 133 13.26 -2.99 11.10
C SER A 133 12.98 -3.11 12.61
N GLY A 134 11.70 -3.06 13.02
CA GLY A 134 11.29 -3.22 14.43
C GLY A 134 11.22 -4.66 14.94
N MET A 135 11.46 -5.66 14.10
CA MET A 135 11.46 -7.09 14.48
C MET A 135 12.86 -7.67 14.70
N ARG A 136 13.90 -6.85 14.54
CA ARG A 136 15.30 -7.24 14.72
C ARG A 136 15.78 -7.08 16.15
#